data_AF-A0A369CKH2-F1
#
_entry.id   AF-A0A369CKH2-F1
#
_cell.length_a   1.000
_cell.length_b   1.000
_cell.length_c   1.000
_cell.angle_alpha   90.00
_cell.angle_beta   90.00
_cell.angle_gamma   90.00
#
_symmetry.space_group_name_H-M   'P 1'
#
loop_
_entity.id
_entity.type
_entity.pdbx_description
1 polymer ?
#
loop_
_entity_poly.entity_id
_entity_poly.type
_entity_poly.pdbx_seq_one_letter_code
_entity_poly.pdbx_strand_id
1 'polypeptide(L)'
;MPGRWIEHGRSWRFVLTGLLLAVLLAGCVGGVSIRSGHWVDPALLESRLSVGVSTREDVRRVLGAPLGGGALLLPGMPGPRTQWYYYYEQGTLEDDRRQFLFVYFDGDTYDGYLWFSSLLEGTLPAP
;
A
#
# COMPACT_ATOMS: atom_id res chain seq x y z
N MET A 1 -1.73 -35.39 -60.41
CA MET A 1 -1.65 -34.06 -59.78
C MET A 1 -1.63 -34.19 -58.26
N PRO A 2 -0.46 -34.26 -57.58
CA PRO A 2 -0.38 -34.29 -56.12
C PRO A 2 0.27 -33.00 -55.59
N GLY A 3 -0.47 -32.18 -54.86
CA GLY A 3 0.10 -30.92 -54.32
C GLY A 3 -0.68 -30.21 -53.21
N ARG A 4 -1.75 -30.81 -52.67
CA ARG A 4 -2.66 -30.11 -51.73
C ARG A 4 -2.53 -30.46 -50.25
N TRP A 5 -1.66 -31.40 -49.86
CA TRP A 5 -1.62 -31.93 -48.49
C TRP A 5 -0.57 -31.28 -47.57
N ILE A 6 0.38 -30.50 -48.11
CA ILE A 6 1.50 -29.92 -47.33
C ILE A 6 1.15 -28.51 -46.80
N GLU A 7 0.12 -27.86 -47.33
CA GLU A 7 -0.20 -26.47 -46.97
C GLU A 7 -0.91 -26.32 -45.61
N HIS A 8 -1.69 -27.33 -45.18
CA HIS A 8 -2.46 -27.28 -43.94
C HIS A 8 -1.59 -27.21 -42.67
N GLY A 9 -0.46 -27.91 -42.64
CA GLY A 9 0.45 -27.88 -41.49
C GLY A 9 1.17 -26.55 -41.34
N ARG A 10 1.36 -25.82 -42.44
CA ARG A 10 2.02 -24.52 -42.45
C ARG A 10 1.04 -23.39 -42.10
N SER A 11 -0.18 -23.43 -42.63
CA SER A 11 -1.24 -22.47 -42.27
C SER A 11 -1.66 -22.60 -40.80
N TRP A 12 -1.74 -23.82 -40.27
CA TRP A 12 -2.10 -24.05 -38.86
C TRP A 12 -1.07 -23.48 -37.88
N ARG A 13 0.23 -23.59 -38.21
CA ARG A 13 1.32 -23.02 -37.40
C ARG A 13 1.25 -21.49 -37.38
N PHE A 14 0.95 -20.85 -38.51
CA PHE A 14 0.78 -19.39 -38.55
C PHE A 14 -0.43 -18.92 -37.75
N VAL A 15 -1.55 -19.64 -37.81
CA VAL A 15 -2.75 -19.34 -37.01
C VAL A 15 -2.45 -19.49 -35.52
N LEU A 16 -1.81 -20.59 -35.10
CA LEU A 16 -1.43 -20.79 -33.70
C LEU A 16 -0.45 -19.73 -33.20
N THR A 17 0.57 -19.37 -33.98
CA THR A 17 1.52 -18.31 -33.61
C THR A 17 0.83 -16.95 -33.52
N GLY A 18 -0.05 -16.62 -34.45
CA GLY A 18 -0.83 -15.37 -34.41
C GLY A 18 -1.76 -15.31 -33.19
N LEU A 19 -2.40 -16.41 -32.84
CA LEU A 19 -3.29 -16.51 -31.67
C LEU A 19 -2.49 -16.41 -30.36
N LEU A 20 -1.32 -17.06 -30.28
CA LEU A 20 -0.41 -16.94 -29.14
C LEU A 20 0.08 -15.50 -28.96
N LEU A 21 0.44 -14.82 -30.05
CA LEU A 21 0.88 -13.43 -30.02
C LEU A 21 -0.25 -12.50 -29.57
N ALA A 22 -1.48 -12.72 -30.04
CA ALA A 22 -2.66 -11.96 -29.62
C ALA A 22 -2.96 -12.13 -28.12
N VAL A 23 -2.83 -13.35 -27.59
CA VAL A 23 -2.99 -13.62 -26.14
C VAL A 23 -1.89 -12.94 -25.32
N LEU A 24 -0.63 -12.97 -25.79
CA LEU A 24 0.49 -12.31 -25.11
C LEU A 24 0.32 -10.78 -25.09
N LEU A 25 -0.18 -10.18 -26.17
CA LEU A 25 -0.42 -8.74 -26.26
C LEU A 25 -1.65 -8.28 -25.46
N ALA A 26 -2.67 -9.14 -25.32
CA ALA A 26 -3.86 -8.82 -24.51
C ALA A 26 -3.56 -8.67 -23.01
N GLY A 27 -2.47 -9.27 -22.52
CA GLY A 27 -2.06 -9.16 -21.12
C GLY A 27 -1.50 -7.78 -20.72
N CYS A 28 -1.09 -6.95 -21.68
CA CYS A 28 -0.51 -5.63 -21.40
C CYS A 28 -1.55 -4.50 -21.25
N VAL A 29 -2.83 -4.78 -21.49
CA VAL A 29 -3.90 -3.76 -21.48
C VAL A 29 -4.56 -3.63 -20.09
N GLY A 30 -4.27 -4.55 -19.17
CA GLY A 30 -4.66 -4.40 -17.76
C GLY A 30 -3.71 -3.45 -17.05
N GLY A 31 -4.18 -2.26 -16.66
CA GLY A 31 -3.40 -1.30 -15.88
C GLY A 31 -2.79 -1.95 -14.64
N VAL A 32 -1.54 -1.58 -14.31
CA VAL A 32 -0.86 -2.10 -13.13
C VAL A 32 -1.56 -1.58 -11.88
N SER A 33 -2.23 -2.46 -11.15
CA SER A 33 -2.81 -2.13 -9.84
C SER A 33 -1.73 -2.25 -8.77
N ILE A 34 -1.57 -1.21 -7.96
CA ILE A 34 -0.68 -1.16 -6.81
C ILE A 34 -1.53 -1.37 -5.56
N ARG A 35 -1.07 -2.23 -4.66
CA ARG A 35 -1.62 -2.36 -3.30
C ARG A 35 -0.50 -2.68 -2.33
N SER A 36 -0.31 -1.84 -1.32
CA SER A 36 0.70 -2.01 -0.29
C SER A 36 0.16 -1.60 1.07
N GLY A 37 0.53 -2.36 2.10
CA GLY A 37 0.16 -2.08 3.49
C GLY A 37 -1.34 -2.19 3.78
N HIS A 38 -1.75 -1.58 4.89
CA HIS A 38 -3.10 -1.64 5.43
C HIS A 38 -3.56 -0.25 5.86
N TRP A 39 -4.81 0.08 5.50
CA TRP A 39 -5.44 1.30 5.97
C TRP A 39 -5.60 1.25 7.49
N VAL A 40 -5.26 2.34 8.15
CA VAL A 40 -5.44 2.51 9.59
C VAL A 40 -6.45 3.61 9.82
N ASP A 41 -7.50 3.33 10.60
CA ASP A 41 -8.41 4.37 11.06
C ASP A 41 -7.74 5.21 12.16
N PRO A 42 -7.41 6.51 11.92
CA PRO A 42 -6.78 7.36 12.93
C PRO A 42 -7.69 7.59 14.15
N ALA A 43 -9.02 7.46 14.01
CA ALA A 43 -9.95 7.63 15.14
C ALA A 43 -9.75 6.55 16.23
N LEU A 44 -9.15 5.40 15.89
CA LEU A 44 -8.76 4.40 16.87
C LEU A 44 -7.67 4.91 17.82
N LEU A 45 -6.76 5.76 17.34
CA LEU A 45 -5.71 6.34 18.18
C LEU A 45 -6.32 7.25 19.24
N GLU A 46 -7.21 8.16 18.82
CA GLU A 46 -7.89 9.12 19.72
C GLU A 46 -8.80 8.43 20.74
N SER A 47 -9.46 7.34 20.35
CA SER A 47 -10.44 6.66 21.20
C SER A 47 -9.85 5.57 22.12
N ARG A 48 -8.67 5.03 21.78
CA ARG A 48 -8.08 3.89 22.49
C ARG A 48 -6.76 4.19 23.18
N LEU A 49 -6.11 5.29 22.83
CA LEU A 49 -4.80 5.65 23.39
C LEU A 49 -4.87 6.99 24.11
N SER A 50 -3.93 7.18 25.02
CA SER A 50 -3.79 8.42 25.79
C SER A 50 -2.33 8.83 25.81
N VAL A 51 -2.06 10.07 25.39
CA VAL A 51 -0.71 10.65 25.35
C VAL A 51 -0.12 10.66 26.75
N GLY A 52 1.14 10.25 26.88
CA GLY A 52 1.84 10.18 28.16
C GLY A 52 1.45 8.99 29.04
N VAL A 53 0.51 8.14 28.62
CA VAL A 53 0.01 6.99 29.40
C VAL A 53 0.14 5.69 28.63
N SER A 54 -0.33 5.64 27.39
CA SER A 54 -0.27 4.43 26.57
C SER A 54 1.17 4.06 26.21
N THR A 55 1.44 2.78 26.08
CA THR A 55 2.75 2.23 25.76
C THR A 55 2.89 1.86 24.29
N ARG A 56 4.12 1.57 23.84
CA ARG A 56 4.37 0.94 22.52
C ARG A 56 3.57 -0.34 22.31
N GLU A 57 3.42 -1.15 23.36
CA GLU A 57 2.66 -2.39 23.27
C GLU A 57 1.15 -2.13 23.13
N ASP A 58 0.62 -1.07 23.75
CA ASP A 58 -0.76 -0.66 23.54
C ASP A 58 -1.00 -0.18 22.11
N VAL A 59 -0.07 0.61 21.56
CA VAL A 59 -0.13 1.01 20.14
C VAL A 59 -0.12 -0.23 19.24
N ARG A 60 0.76 -1.19 19.50
CA ARG A 60 0.82 -2.44 18.72
C ARG A 60 -0.46 -3.26 18.84
N ARG A 61 -1.14 -3.23 19.99
CA ARG A 61 -2.42 -3.91 20.19
C ARG A 61 -3.57 -3.25 19.42
N VAL A 62 -3.54 -1.92 19.32
CA VAL A 62 -4.57 -1.14 18.61
C VAL A 62 -4.35 -1.18 17.09
N LEU A 63 -3.11 -1.00 16.63
CA LEU A 63 -2.77 -0.82 15.21
C LEU A 63 -2.12 -2.04 14.54
N GLY A 64 -1.69 -3.03 15.32
CA GLY A 64 -0.84 -4.10 14.82
C GLY A 64 0.64 -3.68 14.71
N ALA A 65 1.43 -4.55 14.06
CA ALA A 65 2.85 -4.32 13.87
C ALA A 65 3.10 -3.13 12.91
N PRO A 66 4.04 -2.23 13.24
CA PRO A 66 4.40 -1.14 12.34
C PRO A 66 5.13 -1.70 11.11
N LEU A 67 5.08 -0.96 9.99
CA LEU A 67 5.86 -1.29 8.79
C LEU A 67 7.36 -1.09 9.04
N GLY A 68 7.71 -0.12 9.87
CA GLY A 68 9.06 0.11 10.34
C GLY A 68 9.13 1.25 11.35
N GLY A 69 10.36 1.67 11.68
CA GLY A 69 10.58 2.77 12.61
C GLY A 69 11.93 3.44 12.44
N GLY A 70 12.09 4.55 13.16
CA GLY A 70 13.27 5.41 13.14
C GLY A 70 13.26 6.40 14.30
N ALA A 71 13.99 7.50 14.14
CA ALA A 71 14.02 8.60 15.10
C ALA A 71 13.53 9.88 14.44
N LEU A 72 12.75 10.68 15.18
CA LEU A 72 12.31 12.01 14.77
C LEU A 72 12.85 13.06 15.74
N LEU A 73 13.40 14.14 15.21
CA LEU A 73 13.67 15.37 15.96
C LEU A 73 13.12 16.56 15.17
N LEU A 74 12.15 17.25 15.76
CA LEU A 74 11.54 18.48 15.26
C LEU A 74 12.09 19.67 16.06
N PRO A 75 12.15 20.87 15.45
CA PRO A 75 12.49 22.08 16.17
C PRO A 75 11.62 22.27 17.42
N GLY A 76 12.25 22.59 18.55
CA GLY A 76 11.56 22.83 19.82
C GLY A 76 11.36 21.60 20.70
N MET A 77 11.65 20.38 20.22
CA MET A 77 11.64 19.20 21.09
C MET A 77 12.91 19.12 21.96
N PRO A 78 12.81 18.62 23.20
CA PRO A 78 13.95 18.49 24.10
C PRO A 78 14.94 17.39 23.66
N GLY A 79 14.53 16.47 22.79
CA GLY A 79 15.35 15.38 22.28
C GLY A 79 14.63 14.55 21.22
N PRO A 80 15.31 13.56 20.60
CA PRO A 80 14.74 12.72 19.57
C PRO A 80 13.67 11.79 20.16
N ARG A 81 12.60 11.56 19.39
CA ARG A 81 11.54 10.59 19.67
C ARG A 81 11.76 9.34 18.84
N THR A 82 11.38 8.19 19.39
CA THR A 82 11.23 7.00 18.56
C THR A 82 9.98 7.17 17.72
N GLN A 83 10.06 6.83 16.45
CA GLN A 83 8.97 6.94 15.49
C GLN A 83 8.67 5.55 14.92
N TRP A 84 7.40 5.18 14.88
CA TRP A 84 6.89 4.10 14.04
C TRP A 84 6.12 4.66 12.87
N TYR A 85 6.13 3.97 11.74
CA TYR A 85 5.32 4.34 10.59
C TYR A 85 4.44 3.19 10.11
N TYR A 86 3.23 3.58 9.71
CA TYR A 86 2.23 2.77 9.05
C TYR A 86 1.95 3.43 7.70
N TYR A 87 1.78 2.60 6.68
CA TYR A 87 1.62 3.06 5.31
C TYR A 87 0.53 2.24 4.63
N TYR A 88 -0.24 2.91 3.79
CA TYR A 88 -1.18 2.30 2.88
C TYR A 88 -1.07 2.95 1.51
N GLU A 89 -1.12 2.13 0.47
CA GLU A 89 -1.19 2.54 -0.92
C GLU A 89 -2.16 1.62 -1.66
N GLN A 90 -3.05 2.20 -2.43
CA GLN A 90 -3.91 1.46 -3.34
C GLN A 90 -4.25 2.30 -4.56
N GLY A 91 -4.14 1.70 -5.74
CA GLY A 91 -4.58 2.36 -6.95
C GLY A 91 -3.94 1.79 -8.20
N THR A 92 -3.73 2.68 -9.15
CA THR A 92 -3.04 2.45 -10.42
C THR A 92 -1.93 3.50 -10.57
N LEU A 93 -1.21 3.48 -11.69
CA LEU A 93 -0.25 4.55 -12.00
C LEU A 93 -0.91 5.92 -12.21
N GLU A 94 -2.22 5.98 -12.44
CA GLU A 94 -2.97 7.19 -12.79
C GLU A 94 -3.82 7.73 -11.62
N ASP A 95 -4.40 6.84 -10.80
CA ASP A 95 -5.15 7.16 -9.57
C ASP A 95 -4.54 6.36 -8.42
N ASP A 96 -3.80 7.03 -7.55
CA ASP A 96 -3.06 6.41 -6.45
C ASP A 96 -3.39 7.06 -5.10
N ARG A 97 -3.85 6.21 -4.17
CA ARG A 97 -4.43 6.62 -2.88
C ARG A 97 -3.50 6.17 -1.77
N ARG A 98 -3.03 7.13 -0.99
CA ARG A 98 -2.00 6.92 0.02
C ARG A 98 -2.46 7.37 1.39
N GLN A 99 -2.01 6.67 2.42
CA GLN A 99 -2.08 7.09 3.80
C GLN A 99 -0.71 6.95 4.44
N PHE A 100 -0.28 8.01 5.12
CA PHE A 100 0.89 7.99 5.98
C PHE A 100 0.43 8.23 7.40
N LEU A 101 0.85 7.36 8.30
CA LEU A 101 0.64 7.52 9.73
C LEU A 101 1.97 7.30 10.44
N PHE A 102 2.36 8.29 11.24
CA PHE A 102 3.54 8.27 12.07
C PHE A 102 3.12 8.33 13.53
N VAL A 103 3.59 7.38 14.32
CA VAL A 103 3.36 7.35 15.77
C VAL A 103 4.68 7.65 16.48
N TYR A 104 4.63 8.53 17.48
CA TYR A 104 5.80 9.01 18.20
C TYR A 104 5.82 8.49 19.63
N PHE A 105 7.03 8.28 20.15
CA PHE A 105 7.25 7.80 21.51
C PHE A 105 8.37 8.58 22.21
N ASP A 106 8.12 8.93 23.47
CA ASP A 106 9.12 9.36 24.43
C ASP A 106 9.48 8.17 25.33
N GLY A 107 10.64 7.57 25.10
CA GLY A 107 10.99 6.28 25.68
C GLY A 107 10.01 5.19 25.21
N ASP A 108 9.24 4.62 26.15
CA ASP A 108 8.23 3.59 25.86
C ASP A 108 6.80 4.15 25.74
N THR A 109 6.63 5.44 26.01
CA THR A 109 5.33 6.08 26.16
C THR A 109 4.89 6.75 24.87
N TYR A 110 3.64 6.57 24.50
CA TYR A 110 2.99 7.20 23.35
C TYR A 110 2.96 8.72 23.51
N ASP A 111 3.57 9.42 22.56
CA ASP A 111 3.76 10.88 22.52
C ASP A 111 2.89 11.56 21.43
N GLY A 112 1.94 10.80 20.87
CA GLY A 112 1.04 11.28 19.82
C GLY A 112 1.38 10.76 18.43
N TYR A 113 0.79 11.39 17.43
CA TYR A 113 0.88 10.94 16.04
C TYR A 113 0.74 12.10 15.05
N LEU A 114 1.19 11.85 13.83
CA LEU A 114 0.94 12.69 12.66
C LEU A 114 0.41 11.78 11.56
N TRP A 115 -0.67 12.18 10.91
CA TRP A 115 -1.19 11.43 9.78
C TRP A 115 -1.66 12.37 8.66
N PHE A 116 -1.66 11.85 7.45
CA PHE A 116 -2.23 12.50 6.28
C PHE A 116 -2.55 11.46 5.20
N SER A 117 -3.49 11.79 4.32
CA SER A 117 -3.88 10.95 3.21
C SER A 117 -4.07 11.77 1.93
N SER A 118 -3.90 11.13 0.77
CA SER A 118 -4.34 11.72 -0.50
C SER A 118 -5.85 11.60 -0.72
N LEU A 119 -6.55 10.81 0.11
CA LEU A 119 -8.01 10.74 0.09
C LEU A 119 -8.60 12.00 0.73
N LEU A 120 -9.61 12.56 0.07
CA LEU A 120 -10.45 13.60 0.66
C LEU A 120 -11.34 12.98 1.73
N GLU A 121 -11.75 13.78 2.73
CA GLU A 121 -12.49 13.33 3.91
C GLU A 121 -13.76 12.53 3.56
N GLY A 122 -14.48 12.91 2.50
CA GLY A 122 -15.68 12.20 2.02
C GLY A 122 -15.40 10.88 1.26
N THR A 123 -14.14 10.50 1.08
CA THR A 123 -13.69 9.31 0.34
C THR A 123 -12.87 8.34 1.19
N LEU A 124 -12.76 8.60 2.49
CA LEU A 124 -12.09 7.71 3.42
C LEU A 124 -12.83 6.35 3.47
N PRO A 125 -12.11 5.23 3.58
CA PRO A 125 -12.72 3.94 3.84
C PRO A 125 -13.54 4.00 5.12
N ALA A 126 -14.63 3.23 5.16
CA ALA A 126 -15.35 3.03 6.42
C ALA A 126 -14.40 2.46 7.49
N PRO A 127 -14.59 2.87 8.77
CA PRO A 127 -13.76 2.41 9.88
C PRO A 127 -13.86 0.89 10.11
#